data_AF-A0A6L3Y0Z5-F1
#
_entry.id   AF-A0A6L3Y0Z5-F1
#
_cell.length_a   1.000
_cell.length_b   1.000
_cell.length_c   1.000
_cell.angle_alpha   90.00
_cell.angle_beta   90.00
_cell.angle_gamma   90.00
#
_symmetry.space_group_name_H-M   'P 1'
#
loop_
_entity.id
_entity.type
_entity.pdbx_description
1 polymer ?
#
loop_
_entity_poly.entity_id
_entity_poly.type
_entity_poly.pdbx_seq_one_letter_code
_entity_poly.pdbx_strand_id
1 'polypeptide(L)'
;MPRSSLIFLPVLLFPLSLLAAPETVKVDVLQTKLDHPWSLAFLPDNKGLLITLKDGQLKHWQAGKGLSDPIVGVPKVWASGQGGLLDVALAPDFAQSRRVWLS
;
A
#
# COMPACT_ATOMS: atom_id res chain seq x y z
N MET A 1 -71.14 -19.59 -12.82
CA MET A 1 -69.86 -19.05 -13.32
C MET A 1 -69.23 -18.18 -12.23
N PRO A 2 -68.25 -18.65 -11.44
CA PRO A 2 -67.49 -17.77 -10.56
C PRO A 2 -66.26 -17.22 -11.31
N ARG A 3 -66.06 -15.91 -11.24
CA ARG A 3 -64.85 -15.22 -11.74
C ARG A 3 -63.74 -15.39 -10.70
N SER A 4 -62.71 -16.17 -11.03
CA SER A 4 -61.49 -16.27 -10.21
C SER A 4 -60.64 -15.01 -10.41
N SER A 5 -60.60 -14.14 -9.41
CA SER A 5 -59.65 -13.02 -9.37
C SER A 5 -58.26 -13.53 -9.03
N LEU A 6 -57.33 -13.47 -9.98
CA LEU A 6 -55.91 -13.71 -9.73
C LEU A 6 -55.32 -12.48 -9.02
N ILE A 7 -54.87 -12.66 -7.79
CA ILE A 7 -54.13 -11.63 -7.03
C ILE A 7 -52.68 -11.65 -7.52
N PHE A 8 -52.25 -10.57 -8.18
CA PHE A 8 -50.83 -10.33 -8.49
C PHE A 8 -50.09 -9.92 -7.21
N LEU A 9 -49.18 -10.76 -6.72
CA LEU A 9 -48.26 -10.39 -5.64
C LEU A 9 -47.00 -9.76 -6.27
N PRO A 10 -46.66 -8.50 -5.98
CA PRO A 10 -45.44 -7.90 -6.50
C PRO A 10 -44.24 -8.45 -5.71
N VAL A 11 -43.37 -9.20 -6.37
CA VAL A 11 -42.05 -9.54 -5.81
C VAL A 11 -41.20 -8.29 -5.85
N LEU A 12 -40.97 -7.67 -4.69
CA LEU A 12 -39.99 -6.60 -4.52
C LEU A 12 -38.58 -7.20 -4.73
N LEU A 13 -37.97 -6.92 -5.88
CA LEU A 13 -36.53 -7.14 -6.09
C LEU A 13 -35.75 -6.15 -5.21
N PHE A 14 -35.40 -6.58 -4.00
CA PHE A 14 -34.38 -5.88 -3.20
C PHE A 14 -33.01 -6.15 -3.82
N PRO A 15 -32.20 -5.11 -4.12
CA PRO A 15 -30.87 -5.32 -4.66
C PRO A 15 -29.98 -5.98 -3.59
N LEU A 16 -29.42 -7.14 -3.95
CA LEU A 16 -28.52 -7.96 -3.10
C LEU A 16 -27.33 -7.14 -2.55
N SER A 17 -26.97 -6.05 -3.23
CA SER A 17 -25.92 -5.10 -2.85
C SER A 17 -26.13 -4.45 -1.48
N LEU A 18 -27.36 -4.35 -0.96
CA LEU A 18 -27.64 -3.80 0.37
C LEU A 18 -27.25 -4.74 1.53
N LEU A 19 -26.97 -6.02 1.25
CA LEU A 19 -26.55 -7.02 2.25
C LEU A 19 -25.02 -7.13 2.38
N ALA A 20 -24.25 -6.44 1.54
CA ALA A 20 -22.80 -6.41 1.66
C ALA A 20 -22.39 -5.56 2.87
N ALA A 21 -22.25 -6.20 4.04
CA ALA A 21 -21.60 -5.59 5.18
C ALA A 21 -20.14 -5.28 4.85
N PRO A 22 -19.57 -4.15 5.32
CA PRO A 22 -18.14 -3.90 5.15
C PRO A 22 -17.36 -5.03 5.80
N GLU A 23 -16.49 -5.71 5.04
CA GLU A 23 -15.57 -6.68 5.60
C GLU A 23 -14.62 -5.96 6.58
N THR A 24 -14.53 -6.47 7.80
CA THR A 24 -13.63 -5.93 8.80
C THR A 24 -12.21 -6.37 8.50
N VAL A 25 -11.32 -5.40 8.27
CA VAL A 25 -9.89 -5.68 8.07
C VAL A 25 -9.14 -5.61 9.39
N LYS A 26 -8.18 -6.52 9.59
CA LYS A 26 -7.21 -6.44 10.69
C LYS A 26 -6.07 -5.51 10.27
N VAL A 27 -5.78 -4.51 11.09
CA VAL A 27 -4.65 -3.58 10.87
C VAL A 27 -3.58 -3.86 11.91
N ASP A 28 -2.39 -4.25 11.44
CA ASP A 28 -1.21 -4.46 12.28
C ASP A 28 -0.17 -3.36 11.99
N VAL A 29 0.26 -2.65 13.03
CA VAL A 29 1.27 -1.58 12.90
C VAL A 29 2.68 -2.21 12.90
N LEU A 30 3.33 -2.21 11.74
CA LEU A 30 4.66 -2.80 11.56
C LEU A 30 5.82 -1.86 11.93
N GLN A 31 5.61 -0.55 11.76
CA GLN A 31 6.59 0.49 12.06
C GLN A 31 5.87 1.79 12.40
N THR A 32 6.39 2.52 13.39
CA THR A 32 5.91 3.86 13.77
C THR A 32 7.01 4.90 13.57
N LYS A 33 6.66 6.19 13.74
CA LYS A 33 7.60 7.32 13.69
C LYS A 33 8.36 7.43 12.35
N LEU A 34 7.67 7.15 11.25
CA LEU A 34 8.15 7.45 9.91
C LEU A 34 7.78 8.89 9.58
N ASP A 35 8.77 9.71 9.22
CA ASP A 35 8.54 11.11 8.85
C ASP A 35 8.14 11.21 7.38
N HIS A 36 6.86 11.43 7.10
CA HIS A 36 6.30 11.54 5.75
C HIS A 36 6.78 10.43 4.78
N PRO A 37 6.49 9.14 5.06
CA PRO A 37 6.83 8.07 4.13
C PRO A 37 6.08 8.24 2.80
N TRP A 38 6.76 7.97 1.68
CA TRP A 38 6.21 8.19 0.34
C TRP A 38 5.94 6.90 -0.44
N SER A 39 6.96 6.06 -0.61
CA SER A 39 6.87 4.80 -1.36
C SER A 39 7.61 3.66 -0.65
N LEU A 40 7.27 2.43 -1.01
CA LEU A 40 7.93 1.21 -0.53
C LEU A 40 8.18 0.21 -1.66
N ALA A 41 9.27 -0.55 -1.53
CA ALA A 41 9.60 -1.64 -2.44
C ALA A 41 10.01 -2.90 -1.66
N PHE A 42 9.35 -4.02 -1.93
CA PHE A 42 9.65 -5.30 -1.29
C PHE A 42 10.94 -5.89 -1.82
N LEU A 43 11.85 -6.25 -0.92
CA LEU A 43 13.06 -6.98 -1.27
C LEU A 43 12.76 -8.48 -1.38
N PRO A 44 13.40 -9.19 -2.34
CA PRO A 44 13.24 -10.64 -2.47
C PRO A 44 13.77 -11.38 -1.24
N ASP A 45 13.45 -12.68 -1.15
CA ASP A 45 13.97 -13.60 -0.14
C ASP A 45 13.65 -13.23 1.31
N ASN A 46 12.46 -12.66 1.56
CA ASN A 46 12.02 -12.19 2.87
C ASN A 46 12.99 -11.19 3.52
N LYS A 47 13.72 -10.44 2.70
CA LYS A 47 14.68 -9.43 3.19
C LYS A 47 14.03 -8.11 3.56
N GLY A 48 12.70 -8.03 3.67
CA GLY A 48 12.00 -6.84 4.11
C GLY A 48 11.71 -5.87 2.97
N LEU A 49 11.82 -4.57 3.23
CA LEU A 49 11.38 -3.52 2.30
C LEU A 49 12.24 -2.26 2.41
N LEU A 50 12.39 -1.58 1.28
CA LEU A 50 12.90 -0.22 1.21
C LEU A 50 11.73 0.76 1.40
N ILE A 51 11.97 1.86 2.10
CA ILE A 51 11.00 2.93 2.35
C ILE A 51 11.67 4.27 2.04
N THR A 52 11.02 5.11 1.24
CA THR A 52 11.42 6.52 1.06
C THR A 52 10.71 7.40 2.08
N LEU A 53 11.47 8.30 2.69
CA LEU A 53 10.94 9.41 3.47
C LEU A 53 11.15 10.70 2.69
N LYS A 54 10.15 11.58 2.71
CA LYS A 54 10.11 12.79 1.88
C LYS A 54 11.30 13.74 2.11
N ASP A 55 11.93 13.69 3.27
CA ASP A 55 13.10 14.51 3.62
C ASP A 55 14.40 14.12 2.89
N GLY A 56 14.40 13.02 2.14
CA GLY A 56 15.57 12.56 1.38
C GLY A 56 16.16 11.24 1.86
N GLN A 57 15.53 10.56 2.84
CA GLN A 57 16.06 9.31 3.38
C GLN A 57 15.47 8.08 2.66
N LEU A 58 16.34 7.19 2.21
CA LEU A 58 15.96 5.80 1.88
C LEU A 58 16.34 4.91 3.06
N LYS A 59 15.41 4.13 3.57
CA LYS A 59 15.63 3.27 4.75
C LYS A 59 15.18 1.84 4.46
N HIS A 60 15.81 0.89 5.14
CA HIS A 60 15.43 -0.51 5.09
C HIS A 60 14.63 -0.88 6.34
N TRP A 61 13.53 -1.59 6.18
CA TRP A 61 12.78 -2.19 7.28
C TRP A 61 12.74 -3.70 7.13
N GLN A 62 12.92 -4.42 8.23
CA GLN A 62 12.77 -5.87 8.28
C GLN A 62 12.10 -6.31 9.58
N ALA A 63 11.18 -7.28 9.48
CA ALA A 63 10.54 -7.88 10.65
C ALA A 63 11.58 -8.40 11.66
N GLY A 64 11.36 -8.13 12.94
CA GLY A 64 12.28 -8.48 14.03
C GLY A 64 13.53 -7.61 14.15
N LYS A 65 13.87 -6.79 13.14
CA LYS A 65 15.01 -5.84 13.19
C LYS A 65 14.56 -4.39 13.26
N GLY A 66 13.38 -4.08 12.74
CA GLY A 66 12.87 -2.72 12.64
C GLY A 66 13.49 -1.95 11.49
N LEU A 67 13.54 -0.63 11.64
CA LEU A 67 14.01 0.32 10.65
C LEU A 67 15.52 0.59 10.80
N SER A 68 16.26 0.56 9.70
CA SER A 68 17.69 0.86 9.66
C SER A 68 18.00 2.35 9.85
N ASP A 69 19.29 2.69 9.90
CA ASP A 69 19.76 4.04 9.57
C ASP A 69 19.56 4.36 8.08
N PRO A 70 19.59 5.64 7.66
CA PRO A 70 19.49 6.02 6.26
C PRO A 70 20.59 5.38 5.40
N ILE A 71 20.19 4.85 4.25
CA ILE A 71 21.10 4.30 3.24
C ILE A 71 21.88 5.47 2.60
N VAL A 72 23.19 5.31 2.47
CA VAL A 72 24.09 6.29 1.86
C VAL A 72 24.01 6.28 0.33
N GLY A 73 24.42 7.38 -0.31
CA GLY A 73 24.44 7.49 -1.79
C GLY A 73 23.10 7.86 -2.42
N VAL A 74 22.07 8.14 -1.61
CA VAL A 74 20.78 8.69 -2.06
C VAL A 74 20.99 10.15 -2.51
N PRO A 75 20.36 10.60 -3.61
CA PRO A 75 20.51 11.97 -4.10
C PRO A 75 19.98 13.00 -3.09
N LYS A 76 20.57 14.20 -3.11
CA LYS A 76 19.97 15.35 -2.44
C LYS A 76 18.68 15.73 -3.15
N VAL A 77 17.64 16.05 -2.39
CA VAL A 77 16.32 16.41 -2.90
C VAL A 77 15.91 17.81 -2.44
N TRP A 78 14.94 18.39 -3.14
CA TRP A 78 14.25 19.59 -2.68
C TRP A 78 13.00 19.21 -1.89
N ALA A 79 13.15 19.07 -0.58
CA ALA A 79 12.07 18.70 0.34
C ALA A 79 11.22 19.92 0.74
N SER A 80 10.34 20.37 -0.16
CA SER A 80 9.43 21.49 0.10
C SER A 80 8.07 21.28 -0.58
N GLY A 81 6.99 21.71 0.06
CA GLY A 81 5.63 21.50 -0.45
C GLY A 81 5.37 20.02 -0.71
N GLN A 82 5.11 19.65 -1.97
CA GLN A 82 4.93 18.26 -2.40
C GLN A 82 6.23 17.58 -2.85
N GLY A 83 7.34 18.31 -2.95
CA GLY A 83 8.65 17.79 -3.34
C GLY A 83 9.37 17.05 -2.20
N GLY A 84 10.28 16.17 -2.59
CA GLY A 84 11.10 15.35 -1.68
C GLY A 84 11.72 14.16 -2.41
N LEU A 85 12.13 13.14 -1.65
CA LEU A 85 12.41 11.80 -2.20
C LEU A 85 11.09 11.05 -2.29
N LEU A 86 10.70 10.68 -3.51
CA LEU A 86 9.38 10.18 -3.83
C LEU A 86 9.43 8.66 -4.02
N ASP A 87 9.40 8.18 -5.25
CA ASP A 87 9.23 6.75 -5.52
C ASP A 87 10.51 5.94 -5.29
N VAL A 88 10.34 4.65 -4.99
CA VAL A 88 11.41 3.65 -5.00
C VAL A 88 10.93 2.41 -5.75
N ALA A 89 11.70 1.98 -6.74
CA ALA A 89 11.40 0.77 -7.50
C ALA A 89 12.64 -0.10 -7.65
N LEU A 90 12.48 -1.41 -7.53
CA LEU A 90 13.52 -2.36 -7.91
C LEU A 90 13.53 -2.49 -9.43
N ALA A 91 14.72 -2.59 -10.03
CA ALA A 91 14.81 -2.93 -11.45
C ALA A 91 14.20 -4.32 -11.72
N PRO A 92 13.66 -4.57 -12.92
CA PRO A 92 13.13 -5.89 -13.27
C PRO A 92 14.14 -7.04 -13.10
N ASP A 93 15.43 -6.75 -13.24
CA ASP A 93 16.56 -7.68 -13.08
C ASP A 93 17.27 -7.56 -11.71
N PHE A 94 16.59 -7.03 -10.68
CA PHE A 94 17.20 -6.72 -9.37
C PHE A 94 17.94 -7.90 -8.72
N ALA A 95 17.48 -9.14 -8.95
CA ALA A 95 18.16 -10.33 -8.44
C ALA A 95 19.62 -10.43 -8.93
N GLN A 96 19.92 -9.93 -10.13
CA GLN A 96 21.25 -9.90 -10.73
C GLN A 96 21.91 -8.52 -10.59
N SER A 97 21.21 -7.45 -10.96
CA SER A 97 21.79 -6.10 -11.06
C SER A 97 21.89 -5.37 -9.74
N ARG A 98 21.06 -5.76 -8.75
CA ARG A 98 20.85 -5.04 -7.49
C ARG A 98 20.47 -3.57 -7.69
N ARG A 99 19.92 -3.20 -8.85
CA ARG A 99 19.61 -1.81 -9.21
C ARG A 99 18.29 -1.34 -8.62
N VAL A 100 18.32 -0.17 -8.00
CA VAL A 100 17.15 0.54 -7.47
C VAL A 100 17.01 1.87 -8.20
N TRP A 101 15.78 2.23 -8.54
CA TRP A 101 15.40 3.51 -9.12
C TRP A 101 14.72 4.38 -8.07
N LEU A 102 14.98 5.67 -8.12
CA LEU A 102 14.42 6.69 -7.24
C LEU A 102 13.88 7.86 -8.06
N SER A 103 12.88 8.56 -7.55
CA SER A 103 12.38 9.85 -8.10
C SER A 103 12.23 10.92 -7.03
#